data_AF-A0A085BFR4-F1
#
_entry.id   AF-A0A085BFR4-F1
#
_cell.length_a   1.000
_cell.length_b   1.000
_cell.length_c   1.000
_cell.angle_alpha   90.00
_cell.angle_beta   90.00
_cell.angle_gamma   90.00
#
_symmetry.space_group_name_H-M   'P 1'
#
loop_
_entity.id
_entity.type
_entity.pdbx_description
1 polymer ?
#
loop_
_entity_poly.entity_id
_entity_poly.type
_entity_poly.pdbx_seq_one_letter_code
_entity_poly.pdbx_strand_id
1 'polypeptide(L)'
;MSLSCSQKKTDTVNVKIENNKSDTVETRKENELENNPDCVFDDNYKKLTEEWLSEVDIKTYIWDSKINKATLIYEGDTLTLYKGGCNHFVSSVEIKTDIYPNNISDSNLLTKINNIACKFKFENYCKKLMESRFKKINTGNSSYFLEFEDDDPEDNLISEGIKISEKGRRTIIEISEYYN
;
A
#
# COMPACT_ATOMS: atom_id res chain seq x y z
N MET A 1 -59.73 -12.07 6.34
CA MET A 1 -60.53 -12.94 7.23
C MET A 1 -60.33 -14.39 6.80
N SER A 2 -59.56 -15.16 7.58
CA SER A 2 -59.82 -16.57 7.94
C SER A 2 -58.66 -17.06 8.82
N LEU A 3 -59.02 -17.50 10.01
CA LEU A 3 -58.19 -18.27 10.94
C LEU A 3 -58.13 -19.72 10.46
N SER A 4 -57.03 -20.43 10.73
CA SER A 4 -57.10 -21.82 11.22
C SER A 4 -55.77 -22.25 11.85
N CYS A 5 -55.76 -22.36 13.17
CA CYS A 5 -54.77 -23.10 13.94
C CYS A 5 -54.99 -24.61 13.82
N SER A 6 -53.94 -25.41 14.01
CA SER A 6 -54.08 -26.74 14.61
C SER A 6 -52.92 -26.98 15.57
N GLN A 7 -53.24 -27.08 16.86
CA GLN A 7 -52.37 -27.50 17.95
C GLN A 7 -52.54 -29.01 18.20
N LYS A 8 -51.46 -29.64 18.69
CA LYS A 8 -51.34 -30.72 19.72
C LYS A 8 -50.19 -31.66 19.33
N LYS A 9 -49.27 -32.09 20.20
CA LYS A 9 -49.26 -32.24 21.66
C LYS A 9 -47.81 -32.19 22.16
N THR A 10 -47.66 -31.66 23.36
CA THR A 10 -46.55 -31.80 24.32
C THR A 10 -46.19 -33.25 24.62
N ASP A 11 -44.90 -33.50 24.88
CA ASP A 11 -44.47 -34.20 26.08
C ASP A 11 -43.19 -33.55 26.63
N THR A 12 -43.21 -33.26 27.93
CA THR A 12 -42.14 -32.60 28.69
C THR A 12 -41.54 -33.65 29.62
N VAL A 13 -40.23 -33.93 29.54
CA VAL A 13 -39.47 -34.48 30.68
C VAL A 13 -38.04 -33.92 30.70
N ASN A 14 -37.87 -32.97 31.62
CA ASN A 14 -36.75 -32.68 32.52
C ASN A 14 -35.31 -33.21 32.29
N VAL A 15 -34.41 -32.21 32.24
CA VAL A 15 -33.18 -32.00 33.05
C VAL A 15 -31.97 -32.92 32.80
N LYS A 16 -30.90 -32.32 32.26
CA LYS A 16 -29.64 -32.15 33.00
C LYS A 16 -28.82 -30.99 32.42
N ILE A 17 -28.70 -29.92 33.21
CA ILE A 17 -27.73 -28.85 33.01
C ILE A 17 -26.43 -29.35 33.64
N GLU A 18 -25.42 -29.65 32.82
CA GLU A 18 -24.04 -29.73 33.28
C GLU A 18 -23.29 -28.52 32.72
N ASN A 19 -22.99 -27.60 33.62
CA ASN A 19 -22.03 -26.53 33.42
C ASN A 19 -20.66 -27.15 33.10
N ASN A 20 -20.10 -26.84 31.93
CA ASN A 20 -18.66 -26.87 31.74
C ASN A 20 -18.22 -25.58 31.06
N LYS A 21 -17.76 -24.65 31.90
CA LYS A 21 -16.79 -23.62 31.52
C LYS A 21 -15.54 -24.33 31.00
N SER A 22 -15.22 -24.10 29.75
CA SER A 22 -13.83 -23.94 29.33
C SER A 22 -13.85 -22.98 28.16
N ASP A 23 -13.80 -21.68 28.49
CA ASP A 23 -13.39 -20.64 27.54
C ASP A 23 -11.91 -20.89 27.22
N THR A 24 -11.66 -21.85 26.33
CA THR A 24 -10.38 -21.93 25.66
C THR A 24 -10.46 -20.87 24.58
N VAL A 25 -10.00 -19.67 24.93
CA VAL A 25 -9.58 -18.67 23.95
C VAL A 25 -8.53 -19.37 23.10
N GLU A 26 -8.92 -19.80 21.90
CA GLU A 26 -7.97 -20.15 20.85
C GLU A 26 -7.12 -18.91 20.63
N THR A 27 -5.94 -18.91 21.25
CA THR A 27 -4.82 -18.11 20.78
C THR A 27 -4.63 -18.54 19.33
N ARG A 28 -5.18 -17.75 18.40
CA ARG A 28 -4.77 -17.78 17.01
C ARG A 28 -3.26 -17.64 17.06
N LYS A 29 -2.56 -18.73 16.82
CA LYS A 29 -1.15 -18.69 16.51
C LYS A 29 -1.04 -17.63 15.43
N GLU A 30 -0.31 -16.56 15.72
CA GLU A 30 0.26 -15.74 14.66
C GLU A 30 0.84 -16.74 13.69
N ASN A 31 0.34 -16.71 12.44
CA ASN A 31 1.03 -17.38 11.36
C ASN A 31 2.43 -16.78 11.40
N GLU A 32 3.39 -17.50 11.96
CA GLU A 32 4.80 -17.31 11.62
C GLU A 32 4.79 -17.30 10.10
N LEU A 33 5.06 -16.13 9.50
CA LEU A 33 5.37 -16.06 8.09
C LEU A 33 6.57 -17.01 7.93
N GLU A 34 6.32 -18.18 7.34
CA GLU A 34 7.40 -19.03 6.87
C GLU A 34 8.12 -18.21 5.81
N ASN A 35 9.25 -17.62 6.18
CA ASN A 35 10.16 -17.00 5.23
C ASN A 35 10.42 -18.04 4.14
N ASN A 36 10.17 -17.67 2.88
CA ASN A 36 10.47 -18.56 1.77
C ASN A 36 12.00 -18.79 1.74
N PRO A 37 12.49 -20.04 1.86
CA PRO A 37 13.93 -20.34 1.94
C PRO A 37 14.71 -19.91 0.69
N ASP A 38 14.01 -19.65 -0.43
CA ASP A 38 14.61 -19.19 -1.68
C ASP A 38 14.65 -17.65 -1.80
N CYS A 39 14.17 -16.89 -0.81
CA CYS A 39 14.24 -15.43 -0.85
C CYS A 39 15.61 -14.89 -0.43
N VAL A 40 16.14 -13.98 -1.23
CA VAL A 40 17.40 -13.27 -0.97
C VAL A 40 17.20 -12.16 0.08
N PHE A 41 16.02 -11.54 0.07
CA PHE A 41 15.61 -10.50 0.99
C PHE A 41 14.49 -10.97 1.95
N ASP A 42 14.28 -10.23 3.06
CA ASP A 42 13.17 -10.47 3.99
C ASP A 42 11.82 -10.27 3.27
N ASP A 43 11.02 -11.33 3.21
CA ASP A 43 9.71 -11.35 2.56
C ASP A 43 8.56 -10.96 3.50
N ASN A 44 8.87 -10.50 4.72
CA ASN A 44 7.89 -9.95 5.64
C ASN A 44 7.53 -8.49 5.29
N TYR A 45 6.81 -8.35 4.17
CA TYR A 45 6.32 -7.08 3.65
C TYR A 45 5.60 -6.23 4.71
N LYS A 46 4.83 -6.87 5.59
CA LYS A 46 4.08 -6.16 6.63
C LYS A 46 5.07 -5.47 7.56
N LYS A 47 5.94 -6.23 8.22
CA LYS A 47 6.91 -5.69 9.18
C LYS A 47 7.77 -4.58 8.56
N LEU A 48 8.32 -4.82 7.37
CA LEU A 48 9.15 -3.85 6.66
C LEU A 48 8.39 -2.56 6.33
N THR A 49 7.13 -2.68 5.89
CA THR A 49 6.28 -1.52 5.62
C THR A 49 5.92 -0.77 6.91
N GLU A 50 5.65 -1.47 8.01
CA GLU A 50 5.32 -0.86 9.31
C GLU A 50 6.52 -0.10 9.90
N GLU A 51 7.71 -0.66 9.80
CA GLU A 51 8.97 0.00 10.20
C GLU A 51 9.18 1.27 9.37
N TRP A 52 9.06 1.19 8.05
CA TRP A 52 9.19 2.34 7.16
C TRP A 52 8.16 3.43 7.46
N LEU A 53 6.89 3.07 7.69
CA LEU A 53 5.84 4.01 8.08
C LEU A 53 6.13 4.68 9.42
N SER A 54 6.65 3.93 10.39
CA SER A 54 7.05 4.47 11.69
C SER A 54 8.20 5.47 11.56
N GLU A 55 9.19 5.20 10.69
CA GLU A 55 10.29 6.12 10.44
C GLU A 55 9.85 7.46 9.84
N VAL A 56 8.70 7.48 9.15
CA VAL A 56 8.12 8.69 8.55
C VAL A 56 6.92 9.20 9.36
N ASP A 57 6.82 8.82 10.63
CA ASP A 57 5.79 9.29 11.58
C ASP A 57 4.33 9.01 11.16
N ILE A 58 4.10 7.94 10.39
CA ILE A 58 2.76 7.51 10.00
C ILE A 58 2.30 6.33 10.87
N LYS A 59 1.25 6.56 11.67
CA LYS A 59 0.73 5.57 12.63
C LYS A 59 -0.62 4.97 12.25
N THR A 60 -1.33 5.60 11.31
CA THR A 60 -2.70 5.23 10.96
C THR A 60 -2.76 4.81 9.50
N TYR A 61 -2.97 3.51 9.28
CA TYR A 61 -3.12 2.89 7.97
C TYR A 61 -3.97 1.62 8.11
N ILE A 62 -4.43 1.10 6.97
CA ILE A 62 -5.11 -0.19 6.86
C ILE A 62 -4.18 -1.11 6.08
N TRP A 63 -3.82 -2.25 6.66
CA TRP A 63 -3.04 -3.29 5.98
C TRP A 63 -3.97 -4.25 5.22
N ASP A 64 -3.70 -4.46 3.94
CA ASP A 64 -4.33 -5.52 3.14
C ASP A 64 -3.32 -6.64 2.87
N SER A 65 -3.50 -7.76 3.59
CA SER A 65 -2.64 -8.94 3.49
C SER A 65 -2.81 -9.72 2.18
N LYS A 66 -3.85 -9.44 1.38
CA LYS A 66 -4.03 -10.13 0.08
C LYS A 66 -3.10 -9.59 -0.99
N ILE A 67 -2.74 -8.31 -0.87
CA ILE A 67 -1.88 -7.62 -1.83
C ILE A 67 -0.56 -7.14 -1.20
N ASN A 68 -0.38 -7.38 0.10
CA ASN A 68 0.78 -6.93 0.89
C ASN A 68 1.03 -5.42 0.80
N LYS A 69 -0.02 -4.62 0.96
CA LYS A 69 0.07 -3.15 0.92
C LYS A 69 -0.64 -2.49 2.09
N ALA A 70 -0.10 -1.36 2.53
CA ALA A 70 -0.76 -0.43 3.43
C ALA A 70 -1.53 0.63 2.62
N THR A 71 -2.73 0.98 3.07
CA THR A 71 -3.52 2.08 2.52
C THR A 71 -3.76 3.14 3.60
N LEU A 72 -3.58 4.42 3.27
CA LEU A 72 -3.80 5.52 4.19
C LEU A 72 -4.26 6.79 3.48
N ILE A 73 -4.79 7.73 4.24
CA ILE A 73 -5.13 9.07 3.75
C ILE A 73 -4.03 10.03 4.17
N TYR A 74 -3.47 10.75 3.21
CA TYR A 74 -2.42 11.75 3.43
C TYR A 74 -2.74 13.01 2.63
N GLU A 75 -2.88 14.15 3.30
CA GLU A 75 -3.16 15.45 2.67
C GLU A 75 -4.35 15.45 1.68
N GLY A 76 -5.38 14.65 1.99
CA GLY A 76 -6.60 14.52 1.17
C GLY A 76 -6.51 13.49 0.03
N ASP A 77 -5.34 12.92 -0.22
CA ASP A 77 -5.15 11.85 -1.19
C ASP A 77 -5.20 10.47 -0.54
N THR A 78 -5.46 9.44 -1.34
CA THR A 78 -5.27 8.05 -0.92
C THR A 78 -3.90 7.57 -1.34
N LEU A 79 -3.10 7.11 -0.39
CA LEU A 79 -1.82 6.45 -0.65
C LEU A 79 -1.97 4.95 -0.46
N THR A 80 -1.42 4.19 -1.39
CA THR A 80 -1.22 2.75 -1.26
C THR A 80 0.27 2.47 -1.38
N LEU A 81 0.88 1.83 -0.39
CA LEU A 81 2.34 1.70 -0.33
C LEU A 81 2.75 0.36 0.25
N TYR A 82 3.97 -0.04 -0.07
CA TYR A 82 4.62 -1.20 0.52
C TYR A 82 6.14 -1.09 0.43
N LYS A 83 6.81 -1.81 1.31
CA LYS A 83 8.24 -2.04 1.30
C LYS A 83 8.54 -3.52 1.49
N GLY A 84 9.48 -4.04 0.72
CA GLY A 84 9.93 -5.43 0.78
C GLY A 84 9.99 -6.11 -0.58
N GLY A 85 10.39 -7.37 -0.56
CA GLY A 85 10.54 -8.16 -1.78
C GLY A 85 11.41 -9.40 -1.55
N CYS A 86 11.35 -10.35 -2.49
CA CYS A 86 12.07 -11.62 -2.36
C CYS A 86 13.40 -11.60 -3.14
N ASN A 87 13.35 -11.26 -4.44
CA ASN A 87 14.52 -11.16 -5.31
C ASN A 87 14.94 -9.71 -5.58
N HIS A 88 14.00 -8.78 -5.45
CA HIS A 88 14.21 -7.34 -5.59
C HIS A 88 13.58 -6.68 -4.38
N PHE A 89 14.32 -5.89 -3.63
CA PHE A 89 13.80 -5.21 -2.45
C PHE A 89 13.17 -3.87 -2.87
N VAL A 90 11.85 -3.80 -2.90
CA VAL A 90 11.12 -2.66 -3.48
C VAL A 90 10.63 -1.71 -2.38
N SER A 91 10.72 -0.41 -2.64
CA SER A 91 9.93 0.62 -1.95
C SER A 91 8.97 1.25 -2.96
N SER A 92 7.68 1.32 -2.65
CA SER A 92 6.68 1.82 -3.61
C SER A 92 5.57 2.60 -2.93
N VAL A 93 5.18 3.72 -3.55
CA VAL A 93 4.01 4.52 -3.19
C VAL A 93 3.19 4.80 -4.45
N GLU A 94 1.91 4.42 -4.39
CA GLU A 94 0.88 4.83 -5.34
C GLU A 94 0.05 5.94 -4.70
N ILE A 95 -0.06 7.09 -5.36
CA ILE A 95 -0.88 8.24 -4.96
C ILE A 95 -2.11 8.28 -5.87
N LYS A 96 -3.28 8.36 -5.27
CA LYS A 96 -4.55 8.60 -5.97
C LYS A 96 -5.08 9.98 -5.58
N THR A 97 -4.99 10.91 -6.51
CA THR A 97 -5.32 12.34 -6.31
C THR A 97 -6.36 12.85 -7.31
N ASP A 98 -7.05 13.93 -6.95
CA ASP A 98 -8.00 14.63 -7.81
C ASP A 98 -7.33 15.74 -8.67
N ILE A 99 -6.00 15.90 -8.57
CA ILE A 99 -5.22 16.81 -9.44
C ILE A 99 -4.96 16.14 -10.79
N TYR A 100 -5.58 16.64 -11.86
CA TYR A 100 -5.39 16.12 -13.21
C TYR A 100 -4.07 16.59 -13.83
N PRO A 101 -3.39 15.78 -14.65
CA PRO A 101 -2.23 16.21 -15.44
C PRO A 101 -2.66 17.16 -16.56
N ASN A 102 -2.27 18.43 -16.49
CA ASN A 102 -2.38 19.40 -17.57
C ASN A 102 -1.30 20.48 -17.43
N ASN A 103 -1.06 21.26 -18.48
CA ASN A 103 0.02 22.26 -18.51
C ASN A 103 -0.02 23.30 -17.36
N ILE A 104 -1.18 23.51 -16.71
CA ILE A 104 -1.37 24.46 -15.61
C ILE A 104 -1.20 23.76 -14.25
N SER A 105 -1.65 22.53 -14.12
CA SER A 105 -1.57 21.73 -12.89
C SER A 105 -0.26 20.95 -12.74
N ASP A 106 0.56 20.88 -13.79
CA ASP A 106 1.85 20.18 -13.78
C ASP A 106 2.75 20.70 -12.65
N SER A 107 2.74 21.99 -12.30
CA SER A 107 3.52 22.48 -11.16
C SER A 107 3.00 21.95 -9.83
N ASN A 108 1.69 21.96 -9.62
CA ASN A 108 1.07 21.45 -8.40
C ASN A 108 1.26 19.94 -8.25
N LEU A 109 1.19 19.22 -9.37
CA LEU A 109 1.42 17.78 -9.40
C LEU A 109 2.89 17.48 -9.09
N LEU A 110 3.84 18.18 -9.71
CA LEU A 110 5.27 18.01 -9.42
C LEU A 110 5.62 18.36 -7.96
N THR A 111 5.05 19.43 -7.40
CA THR A 111 5.22 19.75 -5.97
C THR A 111 4.68 18.63 -5.09
N LYS A 112 3.51 18.07 -5.42
CA LYS A 112 2.95 16.94 -4.68
C LYS A 112 3.83 15.70 -4.78
N ILE A 113 4.29 15.36 -5.97
CA ILE A 113 5.21 14.24 -6.22
C ILE A 113 6.49 14.43 -5.38
N ASN A 114 7.08 15.64 -5.40
CA ASN A 114 8.27 15.95 -4.62
C ASN A 114 8.03 15.81 -3.11
N ASN A 115 6.94 16.38 -2.58
CA ASN A 115 6.60 16.28 -1.17
C ASN A 115 6.46 14.82 -0.71
N ILE A 116 5.80 13.98 -1.52
CA ILE A 116 5.66 12.55 -1.21
C ILE A 116 7.00 11.83 -1.32
N ALA A 117 7.77 12.05 -2.39
CA ALA A 117 9.09 11.46 -2.56
C ALA A 117 10.01 11.77 -1.36
N CYS A 118 10.05 13.03 -0.93
CA CYS A 118 10.83 13.46 0.22
C CYS A 118 10.28 12.88 1.54
N LYS A 119 8.96 12.91 1.76
CA LYS A 119 8.33 12.39 2.99
C LYS A 119 8.61 10.90 3.19
N PHE A 120 8.55 10.12 2.11
CA PHE A 120 8.76 8.68 2.13
C PHE A 120 10.21 8.25 1.88
N LYS A 121 11.15 9.20 1.90
CA LYS A 121 12.60 8.98 1.78
C LYS A 121 13.04 8.33 0.46
N PHE A 122 12.37 8.63 -0.64
CA PHE A 122 12.90 8.37 -1.98
C PHE A 122 13.95 9.44 -2.30
N GLU A 123 15.14 9.32 -1.73
CA GLU A 123 16.14 10.40 -1.70
C GLU A 123 16.56 10.86 -3.10
N ASN A 124 16.79 9.91 -4.01
CA ASN A 124 17.17 10.20 -5.39
C ASN A 124 16.09 11.03 -6.11
N TYR A 125 14.82 10.61 -6.02
CA TYR A 125 13.70 11.36 -6.60
C TYR A 125 13.50 12.71 -5.92
N CYS A 126 13.53 12.76 -4.58
CA CYS A 126 13.37 14.00 -3.81
C CYS A 126 14.38 15.05 -4.28
N LYS A 127 15.67 14.68 -4.35
CA LYS A 127 16.74 15.58 -4.80
C LYS A 127 16.57 16.00 -6.26
N LYS A 128 16.40 15.04 -7.18
CA LYS A 128 16.33 15.34 -8.62
C LYS A 128 15.09 16.12 -9.02
N LEU A 129 13.95 15.92 -8.34
CA LEU A 129 12.75 16.73 -8.54
C LEU A 129 12.97 18.19 -8.12
N MET A 130 13.66 18.45 -7.00
CA MET A 130 14.01 19.82 -6.58
C MET A 130 14.97 20.50 -7.58
N GLU A 131 15.93 19.74 -8.10
CA GLU A 131 16.92 20.22 -9.08
C GLU A 131 16.38 20.29 -10.51
N SER A 132 15.11 19.87 -10.74
CA SER A 132 14.53 19.71 -12.08
C SER A 132 15.35 18.82 -13.02
N ARG A 133 16.04 17.83 -12.47
CA ARG A 133 16.88 16.85 -13.18
C ARG A 133 16.07 15.60 -13.56
N PHE A 134 15.11 15.77 -14.45
CA PHE A 134 14.31 14.68 -14.99
C PHE A 134 13.90 14.94 -16.44
N LYS A 135 13.63 13.89 -17.19
CA LYS A 135 13.06 13.95 -18.54
C LYS A 135 11.60 13.55 -18.47
N LYS A 136 10.72 14.39 -19.00
CA LYS A 136 9.29 14.06 -19.15
C LYS A 136 9.09 13.30 -20.47
N ILE A 137 8.65 12.06 -20.39
CA ILE A 137 8.35 11.20 -21.53
C ILE A 137 6.83 11.01 -21.59
N ASN A 138 6.20 11.50 -22.66
CA ASN A 138 4.77 11.27 -22.88
C ASN A 138 4.56 9.82 -23.33
N THR A 139 3.74 9.06 -22.61
CA THR A 139 3.47 7.65 -22.90
C THR A 139 2.05 7.41 -23.44
N GLY A 140 1.21 8.44 -23.46
CA GLY A 140 -0.16 8.40 -23.96
C GLY A 140 -0.85 9.76 -23.87
N ASN A 141 -2.14 9.81 -24.22
CA ASN A 141 -2.90 11.06 -24.27
C ASN A 141 -3.07 11.75 -22.90
N SER A 142 -3.04 10.96 -21.81
CA SER A 142 -3.19 11.43 -20.43
C SER A 142 -2.22 10.72 -19.48
N SER A 143 -1.08 10.27 -20.00
CA SER A 143 -0.05 9.61 -19.21
C SER A 143 1.33 10.08 -19.63
N TYR A 144 2.16 10.33 -18.63
CA TYR A 144 3.55 10.65 -18.82
C TYR A 144 4.38 10.02 -17.72
N PHE A 145 5.67 9.95 -17.99
CA PHE A 145 6.65 9.33 -17.14
C PHE A 145 7.77 10.33 -16.89
N LEU A 146 8.20 10.46 -15.64
CA LEU A 146 9.38 11.23 -15.27
C LEU A 146 10.54 10.24 -15.17
N GLU A 147 11.42 10.31 -16.15
CA GLU A 147 12.65 9.53 -16.20
C GLU A 147 13.77 10.30 -15.48
N PHE A 148 14.54 9.58 -14.68
CA PHE A 148 15.66 10.10 -13.92
C PHE A 148 16.91 9.37 -14.38
N GLU A 149 17.98 10.11 -14.67
CA GLU A 149 19.28 9.47 -14.94
C GLU A 149 19.77 8.78 -13.67
N ASP A 150 20.50 7.68 -13.81
CA ASP A 150 21.14 7.03 -12.69
C ASP A 150 22.46 7.75 -12.36
N ASP A 151 22.63 8.20 -11.12
CA ASP A 151 23.83 8.93 -10.70
C ASP A 151 24.93 7.98 -10.22
N ASP A 152 24.60 6.74 -9.83
CA ASP A 152 25.55 5.73 -9.32
C ASP A 152 25.09 4.30 -9.68
N PRO A 153 25.40 3.81 -10.89
CA PRO A 153 24.95 2.50 -11.34
C PRO A 153 25.59 1.32 -10.58
N GLU A 154 26.51 1.57 -9.64
CA GLU A 154 27.18 0.55 -8.85
C GLU A 154 26.50 0.30 -7.49
N ASP A 155 25.55 1.15 -7.06
CA ASP A 155 24.89 1.04 -5.75
C ASP A 155 23.74 0.01 -5.69
N ASN A 156 23.47 -0.67 -6.81
CA ASN A 156 22.37 -1.61 -7.04
C ASN A 156 20.97 -1.03 -6.81
N LEU A 157 20.80 0.28 -6.64
CA LEU A 157 19.52 0.96 -6.52
C LEU A 157 19.00 1.36 -7.90
N ILE A 158 17.92 0.73 -8.33
CA ILE A 158 17.26 1.06 -9.58
C ILE A 158 16.07 1.97 -9.31
N SER A 159 16.14 3.17 -9.89
CA SER A 159 15.02 4.10 -9.96
C SER A 159 14.16 3.80 -11.19
N GLU A 160 12.97 3.22 -10.99
CA GLU A 160 12.00 2.89 -12.05
C GLU A 160 11.34 4.11 -12.70
N GLY A 161 11.70 5.33 -12.29
CA GLY A 161 11.04 6.57 -12.63
C GLY A 161 9.69 6.76 -11.92
N ILE A 162 8.98 7.82 -12.31
CA ILE A 162 7.67 8.16 -11.74
C ILE A 162 6.64 8.14 -12.85
N LYS A 163 5.64 7.28 -12.72
CA LYS A 163 4.57 7.15 -13.71
C LYS A 163 3.34 7.93 -13.27
N ILE A 164 2.84 8.78 -14.17
CA ILE A 164 1.64 9.58 -13.97
C ILE A 164 0.62 9.16 -15.01
N SER A 165 -0.60 8.82 -14.59
CA SER A 165 -1.67 8.44 -15.49
C SER A 165 -3.05 8.83 -14.98
N GLU A 166 -3.94 9.18 -15.89
CA GLU A 166 -5.36 9.34 -15.57
C GLU A 166 -6.08 7.99 -15.53
N LYS A 167 -6.86 7.75 -14.47
CA LYS A 167 -7.74 6.59 -14.32
C LYS A 167 -9.14 7.04 -13.92
N GLY A 168 -10.00 7.21 -14.92
CA GLY A 168 -11.36 7.71 -14.72
C GLY A 168 -11.35 9.22 -14.39
N ARG A 169 -11.79 9.58 -13.19
CA ARG A 169 -11.82 10.98 -12.70
C ARG A 169 -10.70 11.30 -11.69
N ARG A 170 -9.60 10.56 -11.75
CA ARG A 170 -8.49 10.71 -10.82
C ARG A 170 -7.17 10.46 -11.52
N THR A 171 -6.12 11.01 -10.94
CA THR A 171 -4.74 10.78 -11.33
C THR A 171 -4.12 9.76 -10.40
N ILE A 172 -3.43 8.81 -11.00
CA ILE A 172 -2.61 7.82 -10.32
C ILE A 172 -1.15 8.18 -10.58
N ILE A 173 -0.38 8.30 -9.51
CA ILE A 173 1.06 8.55 -9.54
C ILE A 173 1.72 7.37 -8.86
N GLU A 174 2.63 6.69 -9.54
CA GLU A 174 3.41 5.57 -9.02
C GLU A 174 4.87 6.03 -8.86
N ILE A 175 5.39 5.97 -7.64
CA ILE A 175 6.79 6.21 -7.30
C ILE A 175 7.34 4.89 -6.79
N SER A 176 8.37 4.35 -7.43
CA SER A 176 9.03 3.12 -7.00
C SER A 176 10.53 3.13 -7.26
N GLU A 177 11.24 2.44 -6.39
CA GLU A 177 12.67 2.12 -6.51
C GLU A 177 12.89 0.73 -5.94
N TYR A 178 13.93 0.05 -6.38
CA TYR A 178 14.26 -1.27 -5.86
C TYR A 178 15.76 -1.54 -5.83
N TYR A 179 16.17 -2.38 -4.89
CA TYR A 179 17.53 -2.93 -4.84
C TYR A 179 17.55 -4.33 -5.45
N ASN A 180 18.60 -4.62 -6.23
CA ASN A 180 18.96 -5.96 -6.66
C ASN A 180 19.85 -6.68 -5.65
#